data_AF-A0A7J2LQ90-F1
#
_entry.id   AF-A0A7J2LQ90-F1
#
_cell.length_a   1.000
_cell.length_b   1.000
_cell.length_c   1.000
_cell.angle_alpha   90.00
_cell.angle_beta   90.00
_cell.angle_gamma   90.00
#
_symmetry.space_group_name_H-M   'P 1'
#
loop_
_entity.id
_entity.type
_entity.pdbx_description
1 polymer ?
#
loop_
_entity_poly.entity_id
_entity_poly.type
_entity_poly.pdbx_seq_one_letter_code
_entity_poly.pdbx_strand_id
1 'polypeptide(L)'
;MRIMKIATHNEDIDGIVSAALFLIKYPDAEIRFLSVQQARETEEFFDCVVDLPKTKNCSVNIDHHETNYKLLRREGLLSERDIIDPSAPSTASLVIKVLGLEDDNTAKQLVNMANLADTGRLDERLRLLDYVIKLNIGNEKVLRKIAEILAKRGSKFDEDPWLKRELKKVSKLVQEVSERLMTQIDQLVKSGVKYAVLDCRNVPFFIVKEAARWFLNRGGKAVAVIYIDPNSGKDRVSIRLGSETSLSASELAEKIGGGGHLKAAGAVLEKGGLERAVGILIQEFSREGFTVIFRKITI
;
A
#
# COMPACT_ATOMS: atom_id res chain seq x y z
N MET A 1 30.29 -18.31 -6.89
CA MET A 1 28.81 -18.36 -6.92
C MET A 1 28.30 -17.00 -7.34
N ARG A 2 27.33 -16.93 -8.26
CA ARG A 2 26.66 -15.67 -8.60
C ARG A 2 25.77 -15.26 -7.43
N ILE A 3 25.83 -14.00 -7.02
CA ILE A 3 24.94 -13.44 -5.98
C ILE A 3 23.52 -13.38 -6.55
N MET A 4 22.55 -13.87 -5.79
CA MET A 4 21.13 -13.82 -6.13
C MET A 4 20.64 -12.36 -6.06
N LYS A 5 20.08 -11.84 -7.15
CA LYS A 5 19.57 -10.47 -7.23
C LYS A 5 18.05 -10.45 -7.39
N ILE A 6 17.36 -9.85 -6.44
CA ILE A 6 15.89 -9.89 -6.34
C ILE A 6 15.32 -8.48 -6.32
N ALA A 7 14.20 -8.27 -7.00
CA ALA A 7 13.33 -7.12 -6.81
C ALA A 7 12.06 -7.56 -6.08
N THR A 8 11.62 -6.78 -5.08
CA THR A 8 10.37 -7.03 -4.36
C THR A 8 9.65 -5.74 -4.00
N HIS A 9 8.35 -5.80 -3.70
CA HIS A 9 7.54 -4.63 -3.36
C HIS A 9 8.04 -3.95 -2.07
N ASN A 10 7.93 -2.62 -2.01
CA ASN A 10 8.52 -1.81 -0.94
C ASN A 10 7.51 -1.21 0.05
N GLU A 11 6.21 -1.48 -0.11
CA GLU A 11 5.16 -0.79 0.66
C GLU A 11 4.44 -1.67 1.70
N ASP A 12 4.57 -3.00 1.64
CA ASP A 12 3.72 -3.92 2.39
C ASP A 12 4.49 -5.10 2.99
N ILE A 13 3.75 -5.93 3.74
CA ILE A 13 4.30 -7.09 4.43
C ILE A 13 4.66 -8.20 3.45
N ASP A 14 3.91 -8.42 2.37
CA ASP A 14 4.17 -9.54 1.45
C ASP A 14 5.50 -9.37 0.71
N GLY A 15 5.79 -8.17 0.22
CA GLY A 15 7.08 -7.84 -0.40
C GLY A 15 8.26 -7.99 0.57
N ILE A 16 8.12 -7.52 1.83
CA ILE A 16 9.18 -7.60 2.85
C ILE A 16 9.35 -9.02 3.41
N VAL A 17 8.28 -9.78 3.55
CA VAL A 17 8.33 -11.22 3.90
C VAL A 17 9.00 -12.01 2.79
N SER A 18 8.68 -11.72 1.52
CA SER A 18 9.33 -12.34 0.38
C SER A 18 10.84 -12.10 0.40
N ALA A 19 11.28 -10.86 0.66
CA ALA A 19 12.71 -10.57 0.90
C ALA A 19 13.30 -11.44 2.03
N ALA A 20 12.60 -11.55 3.16
CA ALA A 20 13.04 -12.35 4.29
C ALA A 20 13.21 -13.85 3.93
N LEU A 21 12.27 -14.43 3.16
CA LEU A 21 12.36 -15.81 2.68
C LEU A 21 13.61 -16.01 1.80
N PHE A 22 13.89 -15.07 0.89
CA PHE A 22 15.13 -15.12 0.11
C PHE A 22 16.37 -14.99 0.98
N LEU A 23 16.38 -14.17 2.02
CA LEU A 23 17.51 -14.06 2.95
C LEU A 23 17.73 -15.33 3.80
N ILE A 24 16.68 -16.12 4.06
CA ILE A 24 16.82 -17.44 4.70
C ILE A 24 17.60 -18.40 3.77
N LYS A 25 17.27 -18.43 2.47
CA LYS A 25 17.91 -19.33 1.50
C LYS A 25 19.26 -18.83 0.99
N TYR A 26 19.37 -17.51 0.79
CA TYR A 26 20.49 -16.81 0.19
C TYR A 26 20.84 -15.58 1.06
N PRO A 27 21.60 -15.74 2.15
CA PRO A 27 21.91 -14.66 3.09
C PRO A 27 22.59 -13.44 2.44
N ASP A 28 23.37 -13.68 1.39
CA ASP A 28 24.12 -12.65 0.65
C ASP A 28 23.32 -12.05 -0.52
N ALA A 29 22.02 -12.36 -0.65
CA ALA A 29 21.21 -11.87 -1.76
C ALA A 29 21.17 -10.33 -1.79
N GLU A 30 21.30 -9.79 -3.00
CA GLU A 30 21.08 -8.38 -3.29
C GLU A 30 19.58 -8.15 -3.49
N ILE A 31 18.98 -7.25 -2.71
CA ILE A 31 17.55 -7.02 -2.71
C ILE A 31 17.27 -5.56 -3.04
N ARG A 32 16.48 -5.33 -4.08
CA ARG A 32 15.97 -4.02 -4.47
C ARG A 32 14.49 -3.94 -4.07
N PHE A 33 14.15 -2.91 -3.30
CA PHE A 33 12.78 -2.66 -2.86
C PHE A 33 12.17 -1.60 -3.77
N LEU A 34 11.30 -2.02 -4.68
CA LEU A 34 10.74 -1.16 -5.72
C LEU A 34 9.25 -0.92 -5.49
N SER A 35 8.77 0.24 -5.95
CA SER A 35 7.34 0.43 -6.21
C SER A 35 6.95 -0.22 -7.53
N VAL A 36 5.64 -0.40 -7.74
CA VAL A 36 5.08 -0.89 -9.03
C VAL A 36 5.57 -0.06 -10.22
N GLN A 37 5.68 1.26 -10.07
CA GLN A 37 6.17 2.14 -11.14
C GLN A 37 7.65 1.89 -11.42
N GLN A 38 8.47 1.85 -10.37
CA GLN A 38 9.92 1.60 -10.52
C GLN A 38 10.20 0.24 -11.15
N ALA A 39 9.42 -0.80 -10.81
CA ALA A 39 9.54 -2.12 -11.43
C ALA A 39 9.24 -2.09 -12.94
N ARG A 40 8.27 -1.29 -13.38
CA ARG A 40 7.95 -1.15 -14.82
C ARG A 40 9.00 -0.38 -15.61
N GLU A 41 9.68 0.55 -14.95
CA GLU A 41 10.62 1.48 -15.58
C GLU A 41 12.09 1.02 -15.51
N THR A 42 12.43 0.17 -14.55
CA THR A 42 13.83 -0.26 -14.34
C THR A 42 14.38 -1.08 -15.50
N GLU A 43 15.64 -0.79 -15.86
CA GLU A 43 16.44 -1.55 -16.82
C GLU A 43 17.39 -2.54 -16.12
N GLU A 44 17.40 -2.55 -14.78
CA GLU A 44 18.24 -3.43 -13.99
C GLU A 44 17.84 -4.91 -14.16
N PHE A 45 18.85 -5.79 -14.24
CA PHE A 45 18.59 -7.24 -14.33
C PHE A 45 18.33 -7.85 -12.95
N PHE A 46 17.31 -8.71 -12.88
CA PHE A 46 16.96 -9.48 -11.69
C PHE A 46 16.90 -10.98 -11.97
N ASP A 47 17.41 -11.80 -11.05
CA ASP A 47 17.18 -13.24 -11.10
C ASP A 47 15.72 -13.54 -10.76
N CYS A 48 15.13 -12.85 -9.78
CA CYS A 48 13.72 -12.97 -9.40
C CYS A 48 13.07 -11.59 -9.23
N VAL A 49 11.86 -11.42 -9.75
CA VAL A 49 10.98 -10.27 -9.47
C VAL A 49 9.75 -10.79 -8.75
N VAL A 50 9.51 -10.29 -7.55
CA VAL A 50 8.57 -10.86 -6.60
C VAL A 50 7.55 -9.80 -6.19
N ASP A 51 6.27 -10.17 -6.19
CA ASP A 51 5.18 -9.29 -5.74
C ASP A 51 5.12 -7.95 -6.49
N LEU A 52 5.56 -7.99 -7.74
CA LEU A 52 5.73 -6.84 -8.62
C LEU A 52 5.37 -7.26 -10.04
N PRO A 53 4.92 -6.32 -10.89
CA PRO A 53 4.83 -6.57 -12.31
C PRO A 53 6.20 -7.03 -12.84
N LYS A 54 6.18 -7.96 -13.79
CA LYS A 54 7.38 -8.41 -14.48
C LYS A 54 8.19 -7.22 -15.01
N THR A 55 9.46 -7.13 -14.62
CA THR A 55 10.38 -6.12 -15.15
C THR A 55 10.84 -6.52 -16.55
N LYS A 56 11.42 -5.57 -17.29
CA LYS A 56 11.96 -5.84 -18.65
C LYS A 56 13.06 -6.91 -18.64
N ASN A 57 13.90 -6.87 -17.61
CA ASN A 57 15.08 -7.70 -17.49
C ASN A 57 14.98 -8.58 -16.23
N CYS A 58 14.20 -9.67 -16.30
CA CYS A 58 14.19 -10.68 -15.25
C CYS A 58 14.19 -12.12 -15.78
N SER A 59 14.70 -13.05 -14.98
CA SER A 59 14.65 -14.48 -15.31
C SER A 59 13.34 -15.16 -14.91
N VAL A 60 12.78 -14.75 -13.77
CA VAL A 60 11.57 -15.32 -13.18
C VAL A 60 10.75 -14.19 -12.54
N ASN A 61 9.45 -14.14 -12.83
CA ASN A 61 8.49 -13.36 -12.06
C ASN A 61 7.65 -14.29 -11.16
N ILE A 62 7.54 -13.97 -9.88
CA ILE A 62 6.71 -14.65 -8.89
C ILE A 62 5.67 -13.65 -8.41
N ASP A 63 4.39 -13.91 -8.66
CA ASP A 63 3.32 -12.94 -8.37
C ASP A 63 1.97 -13.64 -8.17
N HIS A 64 1.04 -12.99 -7.46
CA HIS A 64 -0.32 -13.47 -7.26
C HIS A 64 -1.39 -12.48 -7.74
N HIS A 65 -1.00 -11.36 -8.37
CA HIS A 65 -1.97 -10.37 -8.83
C HIS A 65 -2.63 -10.77 -10.17
N GLU A 66 -3.96 -10.90 -10.17
CA GLU A 66 -4.74 -11.23 -11.38
C GLU A 66 -4.56 -10.17 -12.50
N THR A 67 -4.42 -8.90 -12.11
CA THR A 67 -4.21 -7.78 -13.04
C THR A 67 -2.90 -7.92 -13.81
N ASN A 68 -1.81 -8.26 -13.14
CA ASN A 68 -0.50 -8.50 -13.75
C ASN A 68 -0.55 -9.75 -14.63
N TYR A 69 -1.19 -10.83 -14.16
CA TYR A 69 -1.37 -12.04 -14.96
C TYR A 69 -2.09 -11.79 -16.29
N LYS A 70 -3.24 -11.12 -16.24
CA LYS A 70 -4.02 -10.75 -17.42
C LYS A 70 -3.21 -9.87 -18.38
N LEU A 71 -2.44 -8.93 -17.83
CA LEU A 71 -1.55 -8.06 -18.61
C LEU A 71 -0.49 -8.86 -19.37
N LEU A 72 0.25 -9.74 -18.66
CA LEU A 72 1.30 -10.56 -19.25
C LEU A 72 0.77 -11.51 -20.33
N ARG A 73 -0.41 -12.11 -20.11
CA ARG A 73 -1.05 -12.94 -21.13
C ARG A 73 -1.45 -12.13 -22.37
N ARG A 74 -2.05 -10.96 -22.17
CA ARG A 74 -2.48 -10.08 -23.27
C ARG A 74 -1.29 -9.63 -24.12
N GLU A 75 -0.14 -9.38 -23.49
CA GLU A 75 1.06 -8.85 -24.14
C GLU A 75 2.03 -9.94 -24.62
N GLY A 76 1.72 -11.21 -24.36
CA GLY A 76 2.59 -12.33 -24.75
C GLY A 76 3.93 -12.36 -24.01
N LEU A 77 4.00 -11.79 -22.81
CA LEU A 77 5.23 -11.63 -22.00
C LEU A 77 5.38 -12.72 -20.93
N LEU A 78 4.39 -13.61 -20.79
CA LEU A 78 4.45 -14.74 -19.88
C LEU A 78 5.40 -15.81 -20.41
N SER A 79 6.34 -16.25 -19.57
CA SER A 79 7.29 -17.31 -19.87
C SER A 79 7.01 -18.55 -19.02
N GLU A 80 7.49 -19.71 -19.46
CA GLU A 80 7.35 -20.98 -18.72
C GLU A 80 8.03 -20.97 -17.34
N ARG A 81 8.95 -20.02 -17.12
CA ARG A 81 9.66 -19.88 -15.85
C ARG A 81 8.90 -19.02 -14.85
N ASP A 82 7.91 -18.25 -15.29
CA ASP A 82 7.14 -17.38 -14.39
C ASP A 82 6.16 -18.20 -13.55
N ILE A 83 6.03 -17.80 -12.29
CA ILE A 83 5.23 -18.50 -11.28
C ILE A 83 4.16 -17.53 -10.82
N ILE A 84 3.04 -17.53 -11.55
CA ILE A 84 1.94 -16.61 -11.30
C ILE A 84 0.68 -17.39 -10.99
N ASP A 85 0.19 -17.24 -9.76
CA ASP A 85 -1.01 -17.92 -9.28
C ASP A 85 -1.94 -16.92 -8.57
N PRO A 86 -2.95 -16.39 -9.28
CA PRO A 86 -3.92 -15.48 -8.69
C PRO A 86 -4.80 -16.05 -7.58
N SER A 87 -4.78 -17.37 -7.37
CA SER A 87 -5.49 -18.00 -6.26
C SER A 87 -4.66 -18.07 -4.97
N ALA A 88 -3.36 -17.77 -5.04
CA ALA A 88 -2.49 -17.77 -3.88
C ALA A 88 -2.85 -16.61 -2.93
N PRO A 89 -2.88 -16.85 -1.60
CA PRO A 89 -3.28 -15.84 -0.63
C PRO A 89 -2.27 -14.69 -0.49
N SER A 90 -1.02 -14.90 -0.92
CA SER A 90 0.03 -13.89 -1.02
C SER A 90 1.14 -14.40 -1.96
N THR A 91 2.01 -13.53 -2.45
CA THR A 91 3.20 -13.93 -3.22
C THR A 91 4.17 -14.75 -2.36
N ALA A 92 4.33 -14.44 -1.07
CA ALA A 92 5.17 -15.23 -0.16
C ALA A 92 4.77 -16.71 -0.10
N SER A 93 3.48 -17.04 -0.26
CA SER A 93 2.98 -18.42 -0.35
C SER A 93 3.49 -19.18 -1.58
N LEU A 94 3.88 -18.47 -2.64
CA LEU A 94 4.55 -19.04 -3.81
C LEU A 94 6.05 -19.13 -3.58
N VAL A 95 6.66 -18.06 -3.05
CA VAL A 95 8.11 -17.97 -2.79
C VAL A 95 8.61 -19.11 -1.89
N ILE A 96 7.88 -19.45 -0.82
CA ILE A 96 8.29 -20.55 0.08
C ILE A 96 8.47 -21.88 -0.66
N LYS A 97 7.63 -22.16 -1.66
CA LYS A 97 7.69 -23.38 -2.49
C LYS A 97 8.88 -23.32 -3.44
N VAL A 98 9.05 -22.18 -4.12
CA VAL A 98 10.16 -21.94 -5.06
C VAL A 98 11.52 -22.11 -4.40
N LEU A 99 11.65 -21.68 -3.15
CA LEU A 99 12.90 -21.77 -2.39
C LEU A 99 13.11 -23.12 -1.70
N GLY A 100 12.09 -23.99 -1.70
CA GLY A 100 12.08 -25.26 -0.97
C GLY A 100 12.22 -25.05 0.54
N LEU A 101 11.50 -24.07 1.08
CA LEU A 101 11.50 -23.72 2.51
C LEU A 101 10.22 -24.19 3.23
N GLU A 102 9.45 -25.08 2.60
CA GLU A 102 8.17 -25.57 3.13
C GLU A 102 8.29 -26.37 4.42
N ASP A 103 9.49 -26.80 4.83
CA ASP A 103 9.74 -27.47 6.11
C ASP A 103 10.32 -26.52 7.17
N ASP A 104 10.71 -25.30 6.80
CA ASP A 104 11.28 -24.32 7.72
C ASP A 104 10.18 -23.63 8.54
N ASN A 105 10.26 -23.74 9.86
CA ASN A 105 9.27 -23.18 10.78
C ASN A 105 9.23 -21.65 10.75
N THR A 106 10.37 -20.99 10.55
CA THR A 106 10.44 -19.53 10.45
C THR A 106 9.79 -19.08 9.15
N ALA A 107 10.09 -19.76 8.03
CA ALA A 107 9.47 -19.49 6.73
C ALA A 107 7.95 -19.66 6.78
N LYS A 108 7.44 -20.73 7.41
CA LYS A 108 5.99 -20.95 7.63
C LYS A 108 5.33 -19.80 8.39
N GLN A 109 5.97 -19.33 9.45
CA GLN A 109 5.46 -18.19 10.23
C GLN A 109 5.40 -16.92 9.39
N LEU A 110 6.44 -16.66 8.60
CA LEU A 110 6.51 -15.49 7.73
C LEU A 110 5.42 -15.53 6.65
N VAL A 111 5.22 -16.67 5.99
CA VAL A 111 4.13 -16.84 5.01
C VAL A 111 2.76 -16.62 5.64
N ASN A 112 2.54 -17.11 6.87
CA ASN A 112 1.28 -16.85 7.57
C ASN A 112 1.07 -15.34 7.83
N MET A 113 2.12 -14.59 8.16
CA MET A 113 2.02 -13.13 8.33
C MET A 113 1.64 -12.43 7.03
N ALA A 114 2.24 -12.80 5.90
CA ALA A 114 1.92 -12.24 4.59
C ALA A 114 0.48 -12.56 4.16
N ASN A 115 0.05 -13.81 4.32
CA ASN A 115 -1.32 -14.23 4.03
C ASN A 115 -2.36 -13.45 4.85
N LEU A 116 -2.07 -13.18 6.13
CA LEU A 116 -2.95 -12.36 6.97
C LEU A 116 -2.99 -10.90 6.47
N ALA A 117 -1.87 -10.36 6.00
CA ALA A 117 -1.80 -9.00 5.47
C ALA A 117 -2.64 -8.83 4.19
N ASP A 118 -2.40 -9.67 3.18
CA ASP A 118 -3.06 -9.56 1.87
C ASP A 118 -4.55 -9.89 1.92
N THR A 119 -4.95 -10.78 2.83
CA THR A 119 -6.37 -11.06 3.08
C THR A 119 -7.04 -10.06 4.02
N GLY A 120 -6.35 -8.98 4.41
CA GLY A 120 -6.92 -7.89 5.22
C GLY A 120 -7.16 -8.23 6.70
N ARG A 121 -6.58 -9.33 7.19
CA ARG A 121 -6.75 -9.88 8.55
C ARG A 121 -5.59 -9.49 9.48
N LEU A 122 -5.13 -8.24 9.37
CA LEU A 122 -4.06 -7.70 10.21
C LEU A 122 -4.53 -7.47 11.65
N ASP A 123 -3.89 -8.18 12.59
CA ASP A 123 -3.93 -7.82 14.01
C ASP A 123 -3.19 -6.50 14.29
N GLU A 124 -3.26 -5.99 15.52
CA GLU A 124 -2.61 -4.74 15.90
C GLU A 124 -1.10 -4.77 15.66
N ARG A 125 -0.46 -5.92 15.93
CA ARG A 125 0.99 -6.07 15.88
C ARG A 125 1.50 -6.06 14.44
N LEU A 126 0.86 -6.80 13.54
CA LEU A 126 1.15 -6.77 12.12
C LEU A 126 0.81 -5.42 11.50
N ARG A 127 -0.26 -4.76 11.94
CA ARG A 127 -0.59 -3.40 11.49
C ARG A 127 0.50 -2.38 11.86
N LEU A 128 1.08 -2.48 13.05
CA LEU A 128 2.21 -1.63 13.42
C LEU A 128 3.46 -1.93 12.57
N LEU A 129 3.72 -3.20 12.24
CA LEU A 129 4.80 -3.57 11.33
C LEU A 129 4.57 -2.97 9.93
N ASP A 130 3.37 -3.12 9.38
CA ASP A 130 2.95 -2.54 8.10
C ASP A 130 3.16 -1.01 8.07
N TYR A 131 2.82 -0.32 9.16
CA TYR A 131 3.07 1.12 9.27
C TYR A 131 4.55 1.48 9.36
N VAL A 132 5.37 0.68 10.05
CA VAL A 132 6.83 0.86 10.06
C VAL A 132 7.40 0.70 8.63
N ILE A 133 6.92 -0.28 7.87
CA ILE A 133 7.31 -0.48 6.47
C ILE A 133 6.91 0.75 5.63
N LYS A 134 5.66 1.19 5.74
CA LYS A 134 5.12 2.35 5.00
C LYS A 134 5.82 3.67 5.29
N LEU A 135 6.31 3.86 6.52
CA LEU A 135 7.14 5.03 6.87
C LEU A 135 8.54 4.99 6.26
N ASN A 136 8.99 3.83 5.77
CA ASN A 136 10.33 3.60 5.23
C ASN A 136 10.31 3.23 3.74
N ILE A 137 9.21 3.53 3.03
CA ILE A 137 9.16 3.42 1.56
C ILE A 137 10.34 4.21 0.97
N GLY A 138 11.06 3.57 0.04
CA GLY A 138 12.27 4.12 -0.57
C GLY A 138 13.55 4.07 0.29
N ASN A 139 13.47 3.64 1.55
CA ASN A 139 14.64 3.48 2.43
C ASN A 139 15.12 2.02 2.42
N GLU A 140 15.83 1.63 1.36
CA GLU A 140 16.30 0.25 1.14
C GLU A 140 17.08 -0.32 2.35
N LYS A 141 17.89 0.51 3.03
CA LYS A 141 18.67 0.07 4.19
C LYS A 141 17.76 -0.35 5.36
N VAL A 142 16.70 0.41 5.60
CA VAL A 142 15.75 0.08 6.68
C VAL A 142 14.86 -1.09 6.29
N LEU A 143 14.34 -1.11 5.06
CA LEU A 143 13.52 -2.22 4.57
C LEU A 143 14.29 -3.55 4.59
N ARG A 144 15.57 -3.54 4.16
CA ARG A 144 16.47 -4.69 4.29
C ARG A 144 16.63 -5.12 5.74
N LYS A 145 16.87 -4.17 6.66
CA LYS A 145 17.02 -4.48 8.08
C LYS A 145 15.76 -5.14 8.65
N ILE A 146 14.56 -4.69 8.25
CA ILE A 146 13.30 -5.33 8.65
C ILE A 146 13.26 -6.76 8.11
N ALA A 147 13.54 -6.97 6.83
CA ALA A 147 13.59 -8.31 6.22
C ALA A 147 14.59 -9.25 6.92
N GLU A 148 15.78 -8.76 7.29
CA GLU A 148 16.78 -9.53 8.05
C GLU A 148 16.29 -9.90 9.46
N ILE A 149 15.57 -9.01 10.14
CA ILE A 149 14.96 -9.29 11.44
C ILE A 149 13.86 -10.34 11.29
N LEU A 150 13.02 -10.23 10.26
CA LEU A 150 11.98 -11.21 9.94
C LEU A 150 12.59 -12.58 9.64
N ALA A 151 13.63 -12.64 8.81
CA ALA A 151 14.34 -13.87 8.45
C ALA A 151 14.91 -14.59 9.68
N LYS A 152 15.36 -13.84 10.70
CA LYS A 152 15.95 -14.40 11.93
C LYS A 152 14.92 -14.76 13.00
N ARG A 153 13.80 -14.04 13.07
CA ARG A 153 12.86 -14.11 14.21
C ARG A 153 11.46 -14.58 13.85
N GLY A 154 11.11 -14.66 12.57
CA GLY A 154 9.77 -15.01 12.12
C GLY A 154 8.70 -14.17 12.81
N SER A 155 7.71 -14.84 13.39
CA SER A 155 6.62 -14.20 14.14
C SER A 155 7.03 -13.69 15.53
N LYS A 156 8.31 -13.52 15.83
CA LYS A 156 8.84 -12.87 17.05
C LYS A 156 9.65 -11.60 16.73
N PHE A 157 9.37 -10.98 15.59
CA PHE A 157 10.09 -9.79 15.11
C PHE A 157 10.12 -8.62 16.11
N ASP A 158 9.10 -8.50 16.96
CA ASP A 158 8.92 -7.46 17.98
C ASP A 158 9.79 -7.68 19.23
N GLU A 159 10.50 -8.81 19.32
CA GLU A 159 11.56 -9.02 20.31
C GLU A 159 12.88 -8.37 19.89
N ASP A 160 13.05 -7.98 18.62
CA ASP A 160 14.24 -7.25 18.19
C ASP A 160 14.30 -5.84 18.82
N PRO A 161 15.39 -5.46 19.51
CA PRO A 161 15.44 -4.18 20.21
C PRO A 161 15.27 -2.95 19.32
N TRP A 162 15.72 -3.01 18.05
CA TRP A 162 15.55 -1.89 17.13
C TRP A 162 14.12 -1.84 16.62
N LEU A 163 13.58 -2.96 16.11
CA LEU A 163 12.22 -2.98 15.58
C LEU A 163 11.18 -2.70 16.66
N LYS A 164 11.36 -3.20 17.89
CA LYS A 164 10.51 -2.87 19.04
C LYS A 164 10.43 -1.38 19.32
N ARG A 165 11.55 -0.65 19.18
CA ARG A 165 11.55 0.82 19.34
C ARG A 165 10.81 1.51 18.20
N GLU A 166 10.98 1.06 16.97
CA GLU A 166 10.25 1.62 15.82
C GLU A 166 8.75 1.36 15.93
N LEU A 167 8.32 0.15 16.30
CA LEU A 167 6.92 -0.18 16.57
C LEU A 167 6.31 0.73 17.64
N LYS A 168 7.04 1.00 18.73
CA LYS A 168 6.59 1.92 19.79
C LYS A 168 6.46 3.36 19.30
N LYS A 169 7.41 3.86 18.50
CA LYS A 169 7.34 5.21 17.91
C LYS A 169 6.12 5.35 17.01
N VAL A 170 5.90 4.36 16.15
CA VAL A 170 4.78 4.34 15.21
C VAL A 170 3.44 4.22 15.94
N SER A 171 3.34 3.39 16.97
CA SER A 171 2.15 3.29 17.81
C SER A 171 1.77 4.66 18.41
N LYS A 172 2.74 5.37 19.00
CA LYS A 172 2.52 6.71 19.56
C LYS A 172 2.09 7.72 18.48
N LEU A 173 2.78 7.74 17.33
CA LEU A 173 2.43 8.60 16.20
C LEU A 173 0.98 8.34 15.74
N VAL A 174 0.62 7.07 15.52
CA VAL A 174 -0.71 6.69 15.04
C VAL A 174 -1.77 7.11 16.04
N GLN A 175 -1.54 6.91 17.33
CA GLN A 175 -2.47 7.34 18.37
C GLN A 175 -2.70 8.86 18.32
N GLU A 176 -1.63 9.66 18.39
CA GLU A 176 -1.72 11.12 18.41
C GLU A 176 -2.41 11.69 17.14
N VAL A 177 -2.02 11.18 15.97
CA VAL A 177 -2.60 11.60 14.69
C VAL A 177 -4.07 11.20 14.59
N SER A 178 -4.39 9.96 14.98
CA SER A 178 -5.76 9.42 14.88
C SER A 178 -6.72 10.16 15.78
N GLU A 179 -6.33 10.48 17.02
CA GLU A 179 -7.14 11.25 17.97
C GLU A 179 -7.49 12.64 17.42
N ARG A 180 -6.49 13.36 16.88
CA ARG A 180 -6.69 14.71 16.29
C ARG A 180 -7.54 14.66 15.03
N LEU A 181 -7.32 13.66 14.18
CA LEU A 181 -8.05 13.46 12.93
C LEU A 181 -9.51 13.08 13.20
N MET A 182 -9.76 12.13 14.11
CA MET A 182 -11.11 11.73 14.51
C MET A 182 -11.89 12.91 15.11
N THR A 183 -11.26 13.70 15.98
CA THR A 183 -11.90 14.88 16.57
C THR A 183 -12.38 15.87 15.51
N GLN A 184 -11.56 16.14 14.49
CA GLN A 184 -11.93 17.04 13.39
C GLN A 184 -13.03 16.45 12.51
N ILE A 185 -12.98 15.15 12.21
CA ILE A 185 -14.03 14.46 11.45
C ILE A 185 -15.36 14.49 12.21
N ASP A 186 -15.35 14.21 13.51
CA ASP A 186 -16.54 14.24 14.36
C ASP A 186 -17.18 15.64 14.37
N GLN A 187 -16.37 16.70 14.43
CA GLN A 187 -16.87 18.08 14.36
C GLN A 187 -17.56 18.37 13.02
N LEU A 188 -16.98 17.94 11.89
CA LEU A 188 -17.57 18.13 10.55
C LEU A 188 -18.92 17.39 10.44
N VAL A 189 -18.96 16.14 10.87
CA VAL A 189 -20.18 15.34 10.78
C VAL A 189 -21.26 15.90 11.70
N LYS A 190 -20.91 16.32 12.93
CA LYS A 190 -21.86 16.92 13.89
C LYS A 190 -22.43 18.25 13.39
N SER A 191 -21.71 19.00 12.56
CA SER A 191 -22.23 20.20 11.90
C SER A 191 -23.08 19.91 10.67
N GLY A 192 -23.37 18.64 10.38
CA GLY A 192 -24.25 18.22 9.28
C GLY A 192 -23.54 18.06 7.94
N VAL A 193 -22.20 18.14 7.89
CA VAL A 193 -21.45 17.95 6.64
C VAL A 193 -21.58 16.50 6.16
N LYS A 194 -22.12 16.32 4.95
CA LYS A 194 -22.27 15.01 4.29
C LYS A 194 -21.27 14.78 3.17
N TYR A 195 -20.71 15.84 2.61
CA TYR A 195 -19.77 15.79 1.49
C TYR A 195 -18.54 16.61 1.83
N ALA A 196 -17.34 16.04 1.73
CA ALA A 196 -16.12 16.72 2.17
C ALA A 196 -14.93 16.48 1.22
N VAL A 197 -14.13 17.52 1.01
CA VAL A 197 -12.79 17.44 0.45
C VAL A 197 -11.81 17.79 1.56
N LEU A 198 -11.03 16.81 2.02
CA LEU A 198 -10.11 16.95 3.14
C LEU A 198 -8.67 17.05 2.63
N ASP A 199 -7.99 18.16 2.91
CA ASP A 199 -6.55 18.30 2.69
C ASP A 199 -5.79 17.71 3.89
N CYS A 200 -5.24 16.51 3.68
CA CYS A 200 -4.53 15.70 4.67
C CYS A 200 -3.04 15.58 4.33
N ARG A 201 -2.44 16.52 3.58
CA ARG A 201 -1.02 16.43 3.16
C ARG A 201 -0.01 16.45 4.32
N ASN A 202 -0.42 16.89 5.50
CA ASN A 202 0.36 16.83 6.75
C ASN A 202 0.09 15.56 7.59
N VAL A 203 -0.77 14.65 7.11
CA VAL A 203 -1.12 13.39 7.78
C VAL A 203 -0.33 12.27 7.08
N PRO A 204 0.28 11.31 7.82
CA PRO A 204 0.89 10.14 7.20
C PRO A 204 -0.10 9.39 6.30
N PHE A 205 0.29 9.12 5.04
CA PHE A 205 -0.64 8.64 4.00
C PHE A 205 -1.40 7.36 4.38
N PHE A 206 -0.78 6.47 5.16
CA PHE A 206 -1.40 5.23 5.62
C PHE A 206 -2.52 5.46 6.64
N ILE A 207 -2.49 6.58 7.37
CA ILE A 207 -3.58 7.02 8.28
C ILE A 207 -4.67 7.76 7.50
N VAL A 208 -4.33 8.46 6.42
CA VAL A 208 -5.32 9.21 5.61
C VAL A 208 -6.43 8.32 5.06
N LYS A 209 -6.12 7.06 4.73
CA LYS A 209 -7.13 6.09 4.28
C LYS A 209 -8.19 5.82 5.36
N GLU A 210 -7.81 5.86 6.64
CA GLU A 210 -8.73 5.73 7.77
C GLU A 210 -9.63 6.96 7.93
N ALA A 211 -9.13 8.17 7.61
CA ALA A 211 -9.93 9.40 7.63
C ALA A 211 -11.20 9.26 6.79
N ALA A 212 -11.06 8.75 5.56
CA ALA A 212 -12.17 8.56 4.65
C ALA A 212 -13.19 7.56 5.20
N ARG A 213 -12.72 6.44 5.76
CA ARG A 213 -13.57 5.42 6.39
C ARG A 213 -14.30 5.97 7.61
N TRP A 214 -13.61 6.73 8.48
CA TRP A 214 -14.22 7.33 9.66
C TRP A 214 -15.30 8.34 9.31
N PHE A 215 -15.07 9.19 8.32
CA PHE A 215 -16.06 10.15 7.85
C PHE A 215 -17.34 9.46 7.36
N LEU A 216 -17.20 8.44 6.50
CA LEU A 216 -18.35 7.69 5.98
C LEU A 216 -19.10 6.94 7.10
N ASN A 217 -18.39 6.23 7.97
CA ASN A 217 -19.01 5.45 9.05
C ASN A 217 -19.72 6.30 10.11
N ARG A 218 -19.43 7.61 10.16
CA ARG A 218 -20.08 8.56 11.07
C ARG A 218 -21.26 9.28 10.41
N GLY A 219 -21.62 8.90 9.19
CA GLY A 219 -22.79 9.43 8.49
C GLY A 219 -22.45 10.46 7.41
N GLY A 220 -21.18 10.60 7.04
CA GLY A 220 -20.78 11.21 5.78
C GLY A 220 -21.20 10.35 4.59
N LYS A 221 -21.47 10.97 3.43
CA LYS A 221 -21.92 10.31 2.20
C LYS A 221 -20.84 10.20 1.14
N ALA A 222 -19.96 11.20 1.04
CA ALA A 222 -18.83 11.18 0.13
C ALA A 222 -17.66 11.98 0.69
N VAL A 223 -16.45 11.48 0.45
CA VAL A 223 -15.24 12.18 0.86
C VAL A 223 -14.12 11.99 -0.15
N ALA A 224 -13.45 13.08 -0.48
CA ALA A 224 -12.16 13.05 -1.14
C ALA A 224 -11.08 13.43 -0.13
N VAL A 225 -10.04 12.62 0.01
CA VAL A 225 -8.88 12.91 0.87
C VAL A 225 -7.67 13.16 -0.01
N ILE A 226 -6.96 14.26 0.27
CA ILE A 226 -5.74 14.67 -0.44
C ILE A 226 -4.54 14.37 0.44
N TYR A 227 -3.52 13.71 -0.08
CA TYR A 227 -2.28 13.40 0.63
C TYR A 227 -1.09 13.34 -0.33
N ILE A 228 0.12 13.33 0.20
CA ILE A 228 1.33 13.17 -0.62
C ILE A 228 1.51 11.68 -0.94
N ASP A 229 1.57 11.34 -2.23
CA ASP A 229 1.85 9.97 -2.66
C ASP A 229 3.28 9.58 -2.25
N PRO A 230 3.48 8.47 -1.52
CA PRO A 230 4.78 8.13 -0.95
C PRO A 230 5.83 7.76 -2.01
N ASN A 231 5.41 7.42 -3.23
CA ASN A 231 6.34 7.00 -4.30
C ASN A 231 6.76 8.17 -5.17
N SER A 232 5.79 8.98 -5.60
CA SER A 232 6.03 10.07 -6.55
C SER A 232 6.29 11.42 -5.88
N GLY A 233 5.94 11.57 -4.60
CA GLY A 233 5.98 12.84 -3.87
C GLY A 233 4.98 13.88 -4.38
N LYS A 234 4.10 13.52 -5.33
CA LYS A 234 3.05 14.38 -5.87
C LYS A 234 1.79 14.32 -5.02
N ASP A 235 0.90 15.28 -5.21
CA ASP A 235 -0.42 15.27 -4.57
C ASP A 235 -1.26 14.11 -5.12
N ARG A 236 -1.94 13.38 -4.23
CA ARG A 236 -2.86 12.31 -4.56
C ARG A 236 -4.21 12.55 -3.95
N VAL A 237 -5.25 12.34 -4.75
CA VAL A 237 -6.64 12.37 -4.31
C VAL A 237 -7.16 10.94 -4.24
N SER A 238 -7.76 10.58 -3.11
CA SER A 238 -8.53 9.34 -2.96
C SER A 238 -9.98 9.66 -2.65
N ILE A 239 -10.88 9.18 -3.50
CA ILE A 239 -12.33 9.40 -3.42
C ILE A 239 -12.97 8.14 -2.83
N ARG A 240 -13.83 8.32 -1.84
CA ARG A 240 -14.61 7.26 -1.19
C ARG A 240 -16.06 7.69 -1.07
N LEU A 241 -16.96 6.81 -1.50
CA LEU A 241 -18.39 7.06 -1.51
C LEU A 241 -19.10 6.04 -0.62
N GLY A 242 -20.08 6.51 0.15
CA GLY A 242 -21.03 5.67 0.86
C GLY A 242 -22.04 5.01 -0.09
N SER A 243 -22.93 4.19 0.45
CA SER A 243 -24.00 3.56 -0.31
C SER A 243 -25.05 4.55 -0.81
N GLU A 244 -25.34 5.60 -0.05
CA GLU A 244 -26.44 6.56 -0.26
C GLU A 244 -26.09 7.77 -1.15
N THR A 245 -25.41 7.54 -2.28
CA THR A 245 -25.14 8.59 -3.28
C THR A 245 -25.21 8.01 -4.68
N SER A 246 -25.67 8.83 -5.64
CA SER A 246 -25.71 8.49 -7.06
C SER A 246 -24.36 8.64 -7.75
N LEU A 247 -23.39 9.29 -7.08
CA LEU A 247 -22.07 9.54 -7.63
C LEU A 247 -21.29 8.26 -7.91
N SER A 248 -20.45 8.32 -8.94
CA SER A 248 -19.48 7.30 -9.30
C SER A 248 -18.06 7.79 -9.00
N ALA A 249 -17.34 7.11 -8.11
CA ALA A 249 -15.99 7.50 -7.74
C ALA A 249 -15.03 7.39 -8.93
N SER A 250 -15.21 6.37 -9.79
CA SER A 250 -14.39 6.20 -11.01
C SER A 250 -14.58 7.35 -11.98
N GLU A 251 -15.82 7.77 -12.24
CA GLU A 251 -16.10 8.93 -13.12
C GLU A 251 -15.52 10.23 -12.55
N LEU A 252 -15.62 10.43 -11.23
CA LEU A 252 -15.02 11.59 -10.56
C LEU A 252 -13.49 11.57 -10.68
N ALA A 253 -12.87 10.39 -10.54
CA ALA A 253 -11.43 10.24 -10.68
C ALA A 253 -10.98 10.47 -12.14
N GLU A 254 -11.72 9.98 -13.13
CA GLU A 254 -11.42 10.20 -14.56
C GLU A 254 -11.40 11.70 -14.91
N LYS A 255 -12.33 12.49 -14.37
CA LYS A 255 -12.35 13.96 -14.55
C LYS A 255 -11.07 14.67 -14.06
N ILE A 256 -10.34 14.05 -13.15
CA ILE A 256 -9.07 14.55 -12.59
C ILE A 256 -7.85 13.74 -13.04
N GLY A 257 -7.99 12.92 -14.09
CA GLY A 257 -6.89 12.15 -14.69
C GLY A 257 -6.54 10.84 -13.97
N GLY A 258 -7.47 10.30 -13.18
CA GLY A 258 -7.32 9.04 -12.46
C GLY A 258 -8.29 7.95 -12.91
N GLY A 259 -8.59 7.03 -11.99
CA GLY A 259 -9.53 5.94 -12.20
C GLY A 259 -9.76 5.11 -10.95
N GLY A 260 -10.51 4.02 -11.08
CA GLY A 260 -10.76 3.08 -9.99
C GLY A 260 -12.13 2.41 -10.09
N HIS A 261 -12.72 2.11 -8.95
CA HIS A 261 -14.02 1.46 -8.85
C HIS A 261 -15.14 2.44 -8.50
N LEU A 262 -16.39 2.01 -8.69
CA LEU A 262 -17.59 2.80 -8.46
C LEU A 262 -17.65 3.50 -7.08
N LYS A 263 -17.15 2.87 -6.01
CA LYS A 263 -17.19 3.43 -4.64
C LYS A 263 -15.82 3.89 -4.11
N ALA A 264 -14.75 3.59 -4.84
CA ALA A 264 -13.39 3.85 -4.40
C ALA A 264 -12.46 4.04 -5.60
N ALA A 265 -12.00 5.27 -5.79
CA ALA A 265 -11.14 5.65 -6.91
C ALA A 265 -10.16 6.75 -6.49
N GLY A 266 -9.27 7.17 -7.39
CA GLY A 266 -8.36 8.27 -7.11
C GLY A 266 -7.45 8.63 -8.28
N ALA A 267 -6.63 9.65 -8.07
CA ALA A 267 -5.68 10.16 -9.06
C ALA A 267 -4.41 10.65 -8.36
N VAL A 268 -3.26 10.38 -8.97
CA VAL A 268 -2.01 11.12 -8.67
C VAL A 268 -1.99 12.32 -9.60
N LEU A 269 -1.86 13.51 -9.04
CA LEU A 269 -1.99 14.76 -9.77
C LEU A 269 -0.64 15.23 -10.29
N GLU A 270 -0.65 15.81 -11.49
CA GLU A 270 0.49 16.56 -11.99
C GLU A 270 0.66 17.89 -11.23
N LYS A 271 1.86 18.47 -11.31
CA LYS A 271 2.19 19.71 -10.60
C LYS A 271 1.20 20.83 -10.96
N GLY A 272 0.57 21.42 -9.94
CA GLY A 272 -0.46 22.46 -10.11
C GLY A 272 -1.85 21.94 -10.48
N GLY A 273 -2.08 20.62 -10.45
CA GLY A 273 -3.38 20.01 -10.72
C GLY A 273 -4.35 20.02 -9.52
N LEU A 274 -3.87 20.35 -8.32
CA LEU A 274 -4.64 20.21 -7.08
C LEU A 274 -5.86 21.14 -7.04
N GLU A 275 -5.68 22.41 -7.37
CA GLU A 275 -6.74 23.42 -7.33
C GLU A 275 -7.87 23.05 -8.29
N ARG A 276 -7.51 22.59 -9.49
CA ARG A 276 -8.45 22.07 -10.48
C ARG A 276 -9.21 20.85 -9.95
N ALA A 277 -8.50 19.89 -9.34
CA ALA A 277 -9.12 18.69 -8.80
C ALA A 277 -10.11 19.03 -7.66
N VAL A 278 -9.71 19.91 -6.73
CA VAL A 278 -10.57 20.40 -5.65
C VAL A 278 -11.81 21.08 -6.20
N GLY A 279 -11.66 21.98 -7.18
CA GLY A 279 -12.79 22.67 -7.82
C GLY A 279 -13.80 21.71 -8.43
N ILE A 280 -13.33 20.72 -9.20
CA ILE A 280 -14.18 19.67 -9.80
C ILE A 280 -14.93 18.91 -8.70
N LEU A 281 -14.23 18.45 -7.66
CA LEU A 281 -14.84 17.65 -6.60
C LEU A 281 -15.89 18.43 -5.80
N ILE A 282 -15.62 19.70 -5.49
CA ILE A 282 -16.60 20.57 -4.82
C ILE A 282 -17.84 20.74 -5.70
N GLN A 283 -17.66 21.00 -7.00
CA GLN A 283 -18.77 21.17 -7.93
C GLN A 283 -19.63 19.91 -8.03
N GLU A 284 -19.00 18.74 -8.17
CA GLU A 284 -19.71 17.48 -8.30
C GLU A 284 -20.42 17.07 -7.01
N PHE A 285 -19.77 17.22 -5.85
CA PHE A 285 -20.43 16.97 -4.56
C PHE A 285 -21.60 17.93 -4.31
N SER A 286 -21.52 19.17 -4.80
CA SER A 286 -22.59 20.17 -4.62
C SER A 286 -23.86 19.83 -5.41
N ARG A 287 -23.79 18.94 -6.40
CA ARG A 287 -24.97 18.46 -7.13
C ARG A 287 -25.87 17.54 -6.29
N GLU A 288 -25.30 16.86 -5.30
CA GLU A 288 -25.99 15.88 -4.45
C GLU A 288 -26.22 16.38 -3.01
N GLY A 289 -25.67 17.54 -2.64
CA GLY A 289 -25.82 18.10 -1.31
C GLY A 289 -25.55 19.61 -1.28
N PHE A 290 -26.29 20.32 -0.44
CA PHE A 290 -26.18 21.78 -0.32
C PHE A 290 -24.93 22.26 0.45
N THR A 291 -24.27 21.39 1.23
CA THR A 291 -23.09 21.74 2.02
C THR A 291 -21.93 20.80 1.71
N VAL A 292 -20.99 21.31 0.92
CA VAL A 292 -19.68 20.69 0.68
C VAL A 292 -18.62 21.54 1.38
N ILE A 293 -17.72 20.89 2.11
CA ILE A 293 -16.60 21.60 2.74
C ILE A 293 -15.27 21.20 2.12
N PHE A 294 -14.43 22.20 1.86
CA PHE A 294 -12.99 21.99 1.75
C PHE A 294 -12.36 22.31 3.11
N ARG A 295 -11.67 21.32 3.72
CA ARG A 295 -11.08 21.48 5.05
C ARG A 295 -9.65 20.96 5.04
N LYS A 296 -8.70 21.83 5.39
CA LYS A 296 -7.36 21.40 5.77
C LYS A 296 -7.40 20.77 7.15
N ILE A 297 -6.89 19.55 7.26
CA ILE A 297 -6.71 18.85 8.53
C ILE A 297 -5.46 19.41 9.21
N THR A 298 -5.55 19.68 10.50
CA THR A 298 -4.41 20.10 11.31
C THR A 298 -4.06 18.96 12.26
N ILE A 299 -2.90 18.35 12.05
CA ILE A 299 -2.30 17.41 12.98
C ILE A 299 -1.29 18.15 13.83
#